data_AF-A0A6N4V955-F1
#
_entry.id   AF-A0A6N4V955-F1
#
_cell.length_a   1.000
_cell.length_b   1.000
_cell.length_c   1.000
_cell.angle_alpha   90.00
_cell.angle_beta   90.00
_cell.angle_gamma   90.00
#
_symmetry.space_group_name_H-M   'P 1'
#
loop_
_entity.id
_entity.type
_entity.pdbx_description
1 polymer ?
#
loop_
_entity_poly.entity_id
_entity_poly.type
_entity_poly.pdbx_seq_one_letter_code
_entity_poly.pdbx_strand_id
1 'polypeptide(L)'
;MVFASGYYDYDEPYVPSFAGMEDFTGEVIHPQHWPRGLDYAGKRVVVIGSGATAVSMIPALTERAAHVTMLQRTPSYMFSVSRVVPPINAIRRLLPARAGAWVARWILALFGSLIWLVSRTAPGLAKRLLRRTASRALPPGYAVDTHFKPPYNPWDQRLCFILDSDLYKAVAAGDVEVVTDHIDHFDRDGIVLASGRRVDADVVVTATGLQLQALGGVAVSVDGEKVAPNERFIYRRHMLEDVPNAAWSLGYTNASWTLGADLTARSVANLLAYMRSRGYTYAYPHLGDAHMPEQPAFNLQAGYVLRGADALPRSGTRRPWMLTHSYVRDVLSHRLGDSDRSLVFGRAGTSQSRSA
;
A
#
# COMPACT_ATOMS: atom_id res chain seq x y z
N MET A 1 -0.99 -21.94 -10.45
CA MET A 1 -1.92 -20.88 -10.03
C MET A 1 -1.14 -19.60 -9.78
N VAL A 2 -1.64 -18.45 -10.25
CA VAL A 2 -1.04 -17.14 -9.98
C VAL A 2 -2.08 -16.25 -9.33
N PHE A 3 -1.87 -15.90 -8.06
CA PHE A 3 -2.72 -14.99 -7.31
C PHE A 3 -2.33 -13.56 -7.66
N ALA A 4 -3.20 -12.86 -8.40
CA ALA A 4 -3.06 -11.45 -8.75
C ALA A 4 -4.03 -10.55 -7.96
N SER A 5 -4.48 -11.00 -6.78
CA SER A 5 -5.48 -10.37 -5.93
C SER A 5 -4.94 -9.23 -5.05
N GLY A 6 -3.62 -9.02 -4.98
CA GLY A 6 -3.02 -8.09 -4.03
C GLY A 6 -2.97 -8.65 -2.61
N TYR A 7 -2.94 -7.78 -1.61
CA TYR A 7 -2.88 -8.17 -0.19
C TYR A 7 -3.92 -7.46 0.70
N TYR A 8 -4.93 -6.86 0.09
CA TYR A 8 -6.01 -6.19 0.82
C TYR A 8 -7.31 -6.97 0.67
N ASP A 9 -8.13 -6.93 1.73
CA ASP A 9 -9.53 -7.31 1.64
C ASP A 9 -10.32 -6.19 0.96
N TYR A 10 -10.97 -6.51 -0.14
CA TYR A 10 -11.82 -5.56 -0.87
C TYR A 10 -13.30 -5.71 -0.57
N ASP A 11 -13.69 -6.79 0.09
CA ASP A 11 -15.08 -7.07 0.47
C ASP A 11 -15.36 -6.49 1.87
N GLU A 12 -14.40 -6.62 2.80
CA GLU A 12 -14.54 -6.15 4.17
C GLU A 12 -13.61 -4.97 4.51
N PRO A 13 -14.13 -3.74 4.60
CA PRO A 13 -13.34 -2.59 5.00
C PRO A 13 -12.94 -2.64 6.47
N TYR A 14 -11.96 -1.81 6.84
CA TYR A 14 -11.71 -1.52 8.25
C TYR A 14 -12.47 -0.27 8.67
N VAL A 15 -13.60 -0.47 9.35
CA VAL A 15 -14.41 0.61 9.93
C VAL A 15 -14.33 0.51 11.46
N PRO A 16 -13.66 1.45 12.15
CA PRO A 16 -13.72 1.52 13.60
C PRO A 16 -15.17 1.73 14.07
N SER A 17 -15.53 1.18 15.22
CA SER A 17 -16.74 1.59 15.92
C SER A 17 -16.55 3.00 16.46
N PHE A 18 -17.49 3.90 16.17
CA PHE A 18 -17.55 5.23 16.78
C PHE A 18 -18.85 5.33 17.57
N ALA A 19 -18.78 5.89 18.79
CA ALA A 19 -19.96 6.09 19.62
C ALA A 19 -20.95 7.05 18.94
N GLY A 20 -22.25 6.75 18.98
CA GLY A 20 -23.32 7.61 18.44
C GLY A 20 -23.38 7.67 16.91
N MET A 21 -22.63 6.83 16.19
CA MET A 21 -22.65 6.83 14.72
C MET A 21 -24.05 6.54 14.17
N GLU A 22 -24.81 5.72 14.87
CA GLU A 22 -26.21 5.37 14.63
C GLU A 22 -27.18 6.57 14.78
N ASP A 23 -26.79 7.60 15.54
CA ASP A 23 -27.60 8.79 15.77
C ASP A 23 -27.37 9.88 14.71
N PHE A 24 -26.29 9.76 13.93
CA PHE A 24 -25.96 10.70 12.86
C PHE A 24 -27.01 10.66 11.75
N THR A 25 -27.59 11.82 11.43
CA THR A 25 -28.70 11.90 10.48
C THR A 25 -28.25 12.02 9.02
N GLY A 26 -26.96 12.29 8.78
CA GLY A 26 -26.36 12.33 7.46
C GLY A 26 -25.90 10.97 6.94
N GLU A 27 -25.15 10.97 5.85
CA GLU A 27 -24.68 9.74 5.20
C GLU A 27 -23.27 9.36 5.69
N VAL A 28 -23.07 8.11 6.15
CA VAL A 28 -21.74 7.56 6.47
C VAL A 28 -21.31 6.58 5.38
N ILE A 29 -20.14 6.83 4.79
CA ILE A 29 -19.68 6.11 3.59
C ILE A 29 -18.26 5.62 3.79
N HIS A 30 -17.99 4.38 3.42
CA HIS A 30 -16.62 3.87 3.30
C HIS A 30 -16.13 3.97 1.85
N PRO A 31 -14.92 4.49 1.58
CA PRO A 31 -14.43 4.67 0.21
C PRO A 31 -14.38 3.41 -0.67
N GLN A 32 -14.21 2.21 -0.09
CA GLN A 32 -14.25 0.95 -0.86
C GLN A 32 -15.61 0.69 -1.51
N HIS A 33 -16.69 1.17 -0.88
CA HIS A 33 -18.07 0.96 -1.31
C HIS A 33 -18.73 2.28 -1.69
N TRP A 34 -18.01 3.12 -2.42
CA TRP A 34 -18.49 4.44 -2.81
C TRP A 34 -19.81 4.35 -3.60
N PRO A 35 -20.92 4.94 -3.10
CA PRO A 35 -22.22 4.87 -3.77
C PRO A 35 -22.19 5.63 -5.10
N ARG A 36 -22.63 4.98 -6.19
CA ARG A 36 -22.64 5.61 -7.54
C ARG A 36 -23.50 6.87 -7.62
N GLY A 37 -24.57 6.94 -6.82
CA GLY A 37 -25.54 8.03 -6.82
C GLY A 37 -25.38 9.03 -5.67
N LEU A 38 -24.25 9.02 -4.96
CA LEU A 38 -24.04 9.96 -3.85
C LEU A 38 -24.04 11.40 -4.37
N ASP A 39 -25.02 12.18 -3.95
CA ASP A 39 -25.04 13.62 -4.14
C ASP A 39 -24.47 14.33 -2.92
N TYR A 40 -23.31 14.95 -3.09
CA TYR A 40 -22.63 15.75 -2.08
C TYR A 40 -22.46 17.21 -2.50
N ALA A 41 -23.16 17.64 -3.55
CA ALA A 41 -23.10 19.02 -4.01
C ALA A 41 -23.64 19.98 -2.93
N GLY A 42 -22.86 21.01 -2.60
CA GLY A 42 -23.22 21.98 -1.55
C GLY A 42 -23.27 21.42 -0.13
N LYS A 43 -22.90 20.15 0.09
CA LYS A 43 -22.87 19.52 1.42
C LYS A 43 -21.53 19.76 2.12
N ARG A 44 -21.54 19.72 3.46
CA ARG A 44 -20.37 19.67 4.33
C ARG A 44 -19.92 18.21 4.44
N VAL A 45 -18.70 17.93 4.00
CA VAL A 45 -18.16 16.57 3.96
C VAL A 45 -17.01 16.43 4.94
N VAL A 46 -17.11 15.49 5.90
CA VAL A 46 -16.00 15.17 6.80
C VAL A 46 -15.33 13.89 6.33
N VAL A 47 -14.03 13.93 6.06
CA VAL A 47 -13.22 12.76 5.72
C VAL A 47 -12.39 12.35 6.92
N ILE A 48 -12.70 11.21 7.53
CA ILE A 48 -11.98 10.64 8.67
C ILE A 48 -10.77 9.87 8.15
N GLY A 49 -9.58 10.39 8.41
CA GLY A 49 -8.30 9.80 8.04
C GLY A 49 -7.40 10.77 7.27
N SER A 50 -6.10 10.51 7.32
CA SER A 50 -5.06 11.30 6.61
C SER A 50 -4.18 10.42 5.70
N GLY A 51 -4.60 9.18 5.44
CA GLY A 51 -3.88 8.25 4.58
C GLY A 51 -4.03 8.56 3.09
N ALA A 52 -3.40 7.72 2.25
CA ALA A 52 -3.40 7.89 0.80
C ALA A 52 -4.81 8.06 0.20
N THR A 53 -5.78 7.27 0.66
CA THR A 53 -7.19 7.36 0.21
C THR A 53 -7.76 8.75 0.47
N ALA A 54 -7.65 9.26 1.70
CA ALA A 54 -8.18 10.56 2.07
C ALA A 54 -7.55 11.68 1.24
N VAL A 55 -6.21 11.76 1.21
CA VAL A 55 -5.52 12.87 0.53
C VAL A 55 -5.72 12.87 -0.98
N SER A 56 -5.99 11.72 -1.59
CA SER A 56 -6.25 11.61 -3.02
C SER A 56 -7.68 12.00 -3.41
N MET A 57 -8.62 11.88 -2.49
CA MET A 57 -10.04 12.09 -2.74
C MET A 57 -10.50 13.49 -2.32
N ILE A 58 -9.94 14.05 -1.23
CA ILE A 58 -10.33 15.37 -0.72
C ILE A 58 -10.31 16.47 -1.80
N PRO A 59 -9.23 16.64 -2.60
CA PRO A 59 -9.23 17.67 -3.64
C PRO A 59 -10.28 17.48 -4.73
N ALA A 60 -10.77 16.25 -4.96
CA ALA A 60 -11.86 15.99 -5.89
C ALA A 60 -13.24 16.26 -5.26
N LEU A 61 -13.38 16.07 -3.95
CA LEU A 61 -14.62 16.37 -3.23
C LEU A 61 -14.90 17.87 -3.19
N THR A 62 -13.86 18.70 -3.06
CA THR A 62 -13.97 20.16 -3.03
C THR A 62 -14.51 20.76 -4.33
N GLU A 63 -14.52 20.01 -5.44
CA GLU A 63 -15.11 20.48 -6.71
C GLU A 63 -16.63 20.67 -6.63
N ARG A 64 -17.31 20.00 -5.69
CA ARG A 64 -18.78 20.06 -5.55
C ARG A 64 -19.27 20.27 -4.13
N ALA A 65 -18.54 19.80 -3.13
CA ALA A 65 -18.89 20.01 -1.72
C ALA A 65 -18.87 21.51 -1.38
N ALA A 66 -19.70 21.94 -0.43
CA ALA A 66 -19.62 23.31 0.09
C ALA A 66 -18.35 23.52 0.92
N HIS A 67 -17.93 22.50 1.66
CA HIS A 67 -16.71 22.52 2.46
C HIS A 67 -16.30 21.09 2.79
N VAL A 68 -14.99 20.83 2.85
CA VAL A 68 -14.45 19.51 3.22
C VAL A 68 -13.58 19.62 4.46
N THR A 69 -13.85 18.83 5.49
CA THR A 69 -12.98 18.74 6.67
C THR A 69 -12.20 17.43 6.65
N MET A 70 -10.87 17.49 6.58
CA MET A 70 -10.01 16.33 6.82
C MET A 70 -9.80 16.16 8.33
N LEU A 71 -10.47 15.19 8.93
CA LEU A 71 -10.36 14.87 10.34
C LEU A 71 -9.32 13.76 10.54
N GLN A 72 -8.22 14.07 11.23
CA GLN A 72 -7.12 13.14 11.44
C GLN A 72 -6.76 12.99 12.91
N ARG A 73 -6.58 11.75 13.36
CA ARG A 73 -6.07 11.47 14.71
C ARG A 73 -4.57 11.72 14.82
N THR A 74 -3.83 11.24 13.84
CA THR A 74 -2.38 11.40 13.74
C THR A 74 -2.08 12.01 12.38
N PRO A 75 -1.31 13.12 12.32
CA PRO A 75 -0.89 13.68 11.05
C PRO A 75 -0.13 12.69 10.19
N SER A 76 -0.24 12.84 8.87
CA SER A 76 0.58 12.11 7.90
C SER A 76 1.59 13.03 7.22
N TYR A 77 2.78 12.51 6.90
CA TYR A 77 3.72 13.24 6.05
C TYR A 77 3.20 13.29 4.61
N MET A 78 3.16 14.49 4.04
CA MET A 78 2.71 14.73 2.68
C MET A 78 3.85 15.26 1.82
N PHE A 79 4.04 14.66 0.65
CA PHE A 79 5.05 15.03 -0.31
C PHE A 79 4.40 15.34 -1.65
N SER A 80 4.59 16.57 -2.14
CA SER A 80 4.03 17.00 -3.41
C SER A 80 4.84 16.43 -4.58
N VAL A 81 4.16 15.75 -5.50
CA VAL A 81 4.74 15.25 -6.75
C VAL A 81 3.98 15.84 -7.93
N SER A 82 4.70 16.15 -9.00
CA SER A 82 4.05 16.65 -10.21
C SER A 82 3.36 15.52 -10.98
N ARG A 83 2.12 15.77 -11.42
CA ARG A 83 1.37 14.80 -12.24
C ARG A 83 2.04 14.56 -13.59
N VAL A 84 2.62 15.63 -14.13
CA VAL A 84 3.40 15.62 -15.38
C VAL A 84 4.85 15.93 -15.04
N VAL A 85 5.77 15.09 -15.54
CA VAL A 85 7.21 15.30 -15.39
C VAL A 85 7.79 15.57 -16.79
N PRO A 86 7.88 16.84 -17.24
CA PRO A 86 8.26 17.18 -18.62
C PRO A 86 9.58 16.54 -19.09
N PRO A 87 10.66 16.48 -18.27
CA PRO A 87 11.88 15.79 -18.68
C PRO A 87 11.66 14.31 -19.01
N ILE A 88 10.81 13.62 -18.24
CA ILE A 88 10.50 12.19 -18.48
C ILE A 88 9.67 12.02 -19.74
N ASN A 89 8.75 12.93 -20.02
CA ASN A 89 7.98 12.92 -21.26
C ASN A 89 8.85 13.20 -22.48
N ALA A 90 9.83 14.10 -22.37
CA ALA A 90 10.81 14.34 -23.42
C ALA A 90 11.64 13.08 -23.70
N ILE A 91 12.14 12.41 -22.66
CA ILE A 91 12.89 11.14 -22.81
C ILE A 91 12.07 10.09 -23.55
N ARG A 92 10.78 9.94 -23.21
CA ARG A 92 9.88 8.99 -23.87
C ARG A 92 9.59 9.34 -25.33
N ARG A 93 9.65 10.61 -25.70
CA ARG A 93 9.44 11.10 -27.08
C ARG A 93 10.70 11.00 -27.94
N LEU A 94 11.87 11.23 -27.35
CA LEU A 94 13.15 11.32 -28.08
C LEU A 94 13.83 9.95 -28.30
N LEU A 95 13.62 8.99 -27.38
CA LEU A 95 14.21 7.66 -27.50
C LEU A 95 13.23 6.67 -28.14
N PRO A 96 13.73 5.58 -28.77
CA PRO A 96 12.88 4.48 -29.20
C PRO A 96 11.99 3.98 -28.04
N ALA A 97 10.74 3.65 -28.31
CA ALA A 97 9.70 3.42 -27.29
C ALA A 97 10.15 2.52 -26.11
N ARG A 98 10.81 1.40 -26.41
CA ARG A 98 11.33 0.47 -25.38
C ARG A 98 12.45 1.09 -24.54
N ALA A 99 13.40 1.77 -25.17
CA ALA A 99 14.50 2.44 -24.49
C ALA A 99 14.00 3.63 -23.66
N GLY A 100 13.13 4.47 -24.21
CA GLY A 100 12.52 5.60 -23.51
C GLY A 100 11.72 5.17 -22.28
N ALA A 101 10.90 4.13 -22.40
CA ALA A 101 10.17 3.56 -21.27
C ALA A 101 11.11 2.98 -20.20
N TRP A 102 12.18 2.29 -20.61
CA TRP A 102 13.16 1.72 -19.70
C TRP A 102 13.94 2.80 -18.92
N VAL A 103 14.43 3.83 -19.62
CA VAL A 103 15.14 4.97 -19.00
C VAL A 103 14.21 5.71 -18.03
N ALA A 104 12.99 6.05 -18.47
CA ALA A 104 11.99 6.71 -17.62
C ALA A 104 11.69 5.90 -16.35
N ARG A 105 11.53 4.58 -16.47
CA ARG A 105 11.29 3.69 -15.33
C ARG A 105 12.44 3.74 -14.33
N TRP A 106 13.69 3.71 -14.79
CA TRP A 106 14.83 3.77 -13.89
C TRP A 106 15.00 5.12 -13.22
N ILE A 107 14.80 6.23 -13.95
CA ILE A 107 14.87 7.56 -13.33
C ILE A 107 13.83 7.69 -12.21
N LEU A 108 12.57 7.30 -12.47
CA LEU A 108 11.51 7.36 -11.46
C LEU A 108 11.75 6.40 -10.29
N ALA A 109 12.22 5.17 -10.56
CA ALA A 109 12.54 4.20 -9.51
C ALA A 109 13.72 4.64 -8.63
N LEU A 110 14.76 5.23 -9.22
CA LEU A 110 15.91 5.77 -8.50
C LEU A 110 15.53 7.01 -7.69
N PHE A 111 14.70 7.89 -8.24
CA PHE A 111 14.15 9.04 -7.51
C PHE A 111 13.36 8.61 -6.28
N GLY A 112 12.44 7.65 -6.42
CA GLY A 112 11.71 7.08 -5.28
C GLY A 112 12.65 6.43 -4.25
N SER A 113 13.65 5.69 -4.72
CA SER A 113 14.67 5.06 -3.86
C SER A 113 15.51 6.09 -3.10
N LEU A 114 15.82 7.24 -3.72
CA LEU A 114 16.54 8.34 -3.09
C LEU A 114 15.70 9.00 -2.00
N ILE A 115 14.41 9.28 -2.26
CA ILE A 115 13.49 9.81 -1.24
C ILE A 115 13.43 8.87 -0.03
N TRP A 116 13.27 7.57 -0.28
CA TRP A 116 13.26 6.56 0.78
C TRP A 116 14.58 6.54 1.54
N LEU A 117 15.72 6.51 0.84
CA LEU A 117 17.05 6.47 1.44
C LEU A 117 17.28 7.68 2.35
N VAL A 118 17.09 8.90 1.83
CA VAL A 118 17.25 10.15 2.59
C VAL A 118 16.34 10.18 3.81
N SER A 119 15.11 9.70 3.68
CA SER A 119 14.15 9.65 4.79
C SER A 119 14.60 8.70 5.91
N ARG A 120 15.25 7.58 5.55
CA ARG A 120 15.73 6.58 6.51
C ARG A 120 17.09 6.92 7.11
N THR A 121 18.00 7.55 6.36
CA THR A 121 19.36 7.85 6.82
C THR A 121 19.52 9.25 7.40
N ALA A 122 18.71 10.21 6.96
CA ALA A 122 18.74 11.60 7.43
C ALA A 122 17.31 12.12 7.73
N PRO A 123 16.57 11.49 8.67
CA PRO A 123 15.18 11.83 8.93
C PRO A 123 14.97 13.30 9.32
N GLY A 124 15.92 13.92 10.04
CA GLY A 124 15.85 15.34 10.39
C GLY A 124 15.85 16.27 9.18
N LEU A 125 16.62 15.95 8.13
CA LEU A 125 16.62 16.70 6.87
C LEU A 125 15.29 16.52 6.15
N ALA A 126 14.81 15.28 6.03
CA ALA A 126 13.52 14.99 5.39
C ALA A 126 12.36 15.71 6.08
N LYS A 127 12.29 15.68 7.42
CA LYS A 127 11.30 16.43 8.22
C LYS A 127 11.35 17.93 7.94
N ARG A 128 12.55 18.51 7.91
CA ARG A 128 12.73 19.95 7.65
C ARG A 128 12.27 20.34 6.26
N LEU A 129 12.57 19.53 5.25
CA LEU A 129 12.14 19.77 3.87
C LEU A 129 10.62 19.66 3.72
N LEU A 130 10.01 18.60 4.26
CA LEU A 130 8.56 18.38 4.24
C LEU A 130 7.82 19.54 4.93
N ARG A 131 8.25 19.91 6.13
CA ARG A 131 7.68 21.05 6.87
C ARG A 131 7.82 22.35 6.08
N ARG A 132 9.00 22.62 5.52
CA ARG A 132 9.25 23.85 4.72
C ARG A 132 8.36 23.91 3.48
N THR A 133 8.13 22.78 2.81
CA THR A 133 7.22 22.71 1.66
C THR A 133 5.78 22.99 2.09
N ALA A 134 5.31 22.37 3.17
CA ALA A 134 3.98 22.64 3.72
C ALA A 134 3.80 24.12 4.10
N SER A 135 4.73 24.68 4.89
CA SER A 135 4.68 26.09 5.32
C SER A 135 4.71 27.10 4.17
N ARG A 136 5.28 26.74 3.01
CA ARG A 136 5.30 27.61 1.82
C ARG A 136 4.02 27.50 0.99
N ALA A 137 3.36 26.35 1.04
CA ALA A 137 2.16 26.09 0.25
C ALA A 137 0.87 26.52 0.98
N LEU A 138 0.94 26.69 2.31
CA LEU A 138 -0.19 27.04 3.16
C LEU A 138 -0.19 28.53 3.54
N PRO A 139 -1.34 29.09 3.94
CA PRO A 139 -1.44 30.49 4.36
C PRO A 139 -0.46 30.86 5.49
N PRO A 140 0.01 32.13 5.55
CA PRO A 140 0.82 32.60 6.67
C PRO A 140 0.11 32.38 8.01
N GLY A 141 0.85 31.84 9.00
CA GLY A 141 0.30 31.57 10.34
C GLY A 141 -0.46 30.24 10.47
N TYR A 142 -0.62 29.46 9.39
CA TYR A 142 -1.26 28.14 9.47
C TYR A 142 -0.54 27.21 10.44
N ALA A 143 -1.30 26.42 11.21
CA ALA A 143 -0.79 25.52 12.25
C ALA A 143 -0.12 24.24 11.66
N VAL A 144 0.95 24.42 10.88
CA VAL A 144 1.66 23.33 10.19
C VAL A 144 2.18 22.27 11.16
N ASP A 145 2.67 22.68 12.32
CA ASP A 145 3.20 21.77 13.34
C ASP A 145 2.10 21.00 14.09
N THR A 146 0.83 21.37 13.93
CA THR A 146 -0.33 20.62 14.44
C THR A 146 -0.86 19.65 13.38
N HIS A 147 -0.92 20.09 12.12
CA HIS A 147 -1.63 19.35 11.07
C HIS A 147 -0.72 18.53 10.14
N PHE A 148 0.59 18.79 10.11
CA PHE A 148 1.54 18.15 9.18
C PHE A 148 2.87 17.75 9.84
N LYS A 149 2.88 17.60 11.17
CA LYS A 149 4.03 17.10 11.95
C LYS A 149 3.66 15.80 12.68
N PRO A 150 3.80 14.65 12.01
CA PRO A 150 3.61 13.34 12.63
C PRO A 150 4.65 13.05 13.74
N PRO A 151 4.32 12.17 14.71
CA PRO A 151 5.24 11.78 15.79
C PRO A 151 6.28 10.71 15.35
N TYR A 152 6.24 10.25 14.11
CA TYR A 152 7.14 9.23 13.55
C TYR A 152 8.12 9.82 12.52
N ASN A 153 9.07 9.06 11.97
CA ASN A 153 9.96 9.54 10.91
C ASN A 153 9.37 9.30 9.51
N PRO A 154 9.70 10.15 8.52
CA PRO A 154 9.32 9.89 7.12
C PRO A 154 9.67 8.45 6.70
N TRP A 155 8.73 7.76 6.06
CA TRP A 155 8.80 6.33 5.70
C TRP A 155 8.74 5.30 6.85
N ASP A 156 8.60 5.68 8.13
CA ASP A 156 8.13 4.71 9.16
C ASP A 156 6.67 4.30 8.89
N GLN A 157 5.88 5.22 8.33
CA GLN A 157 4.63 4.94 7.64
C GLN A 157 4.74 5.43 6.20
N ARG A 158 3.88 4.89 5.32
CA ARG A 158 3.90 5.25 3.89
C ARG A 158 3.70 6.76 3.72
N LEU A 159 4.59 7.41 2.97
CA LEU A 159 4.43 8.82 2.61
C LEU A 159 3.18 9.00 1.76
N CYS A 160 2.40 10.03 2.07
CA CYS A 160 1.25 10.42 1.28
C CYS A 160 1.72 11.35 0.15
N PHE A 161 1.49 10.94 -1.10
CA PHE A 161 1.78 11.80 -2.25
C PHE A 161 0.54 12.60 -2.62
N ILE A 162 0.69 13.92 -2.68
CA ILE A 162 -0.32 14.87 -3.17
C ILE A 162 0.09 15.35 -4.57
N LEU A 163 -0.85 15.51 -5.48
CA LEU A 163 -0.53 15.79 -6.89
C LEU A 163 -0.54 17.29 -7.14
N ASP A 164 0.57 17.85 -7.63
CA ASP A 164 0.69 19.28 -7.92
C ASP A 164 0.28 20.18 -6.74
N SER A 165 0.50 19.70 -5.50
CA SER A 165 0.09 20.34 -4.25
C SER A 165 -1.42 20.63 -4.14
N ASP A 166 -2.26 19.86 -4.84
CA ASP A 166 -3.73 19.99 -4.85
C ASP A 166 -4.35 20.15 -3.46
N LEU A 167 -4.00 19.29 -2.49
CA LEU A 167 -4.51 19.40 -1.13
C LEU A 167 -4.09 20.70 -0.44
N TYR A 168 -2.83 21.11 -0.56
CA TYR A 168 -2.38 22.37 0.04
C TYR A 168 -3.05 23.59 -0.61
N LYS A 169 -3.30 23.53 -1.93
CA LYS A 169 -4.03 24.59 -2.64
C LYS A 169 -5.48 24.68 -2.16
N ALA A 170 -6.15 23.55 -1.97
CA ALA A 170 -7.52 23.52 -1.46
C ALA A 170 -7.60 24.05 -0.02
N VAL A 171 -6.62 23.72 0.83
CA VAL A 171 -6.51 24.32 2.18
C VAL A 171 -6.25 25.83 2.11
N ALA A 172 -5.37 26.27 1.21
CA ALA A 172 -5.06 27.69 1.04
C ALA A 172 -6.23 28.51 0.48
N ALA A 173 -7.10 27.89 -0.33
CA ALA A 173 -8.33 28.49 -0.85
C ALA A 173 -9.45 28.59 0.19
N GLY A 174 -9.38 27.80 1.27
CA GLY A 174 -10.42 27.71 2.30
C GLY A 174 -11.48 26.65 2.01
N ASP A 175 -11.34 25.88 0.94
CA ASP A 175 -12.26 24.77 0.60
C ASP A 175 -12.07 23.57 1.53
N VAL A 176 -10.88 23.47 2.15
CA VAL A 176 -10.51 22.37 3.06
C VAL A 176 -10.03 22.90 4.40
N GLU A 177 -10.61 22.37 5.47
CA GLU A 177 -10.05 22.48 6.80
C GLU A 177 -9.36 21.16 7.21
N VAL A 178 -8.16 21.26 7.81
CA VAL A 178 -7.53 20.11 8.45
C VAL A 178 -7.69 20.20 9.95
N VAL A 179 -8.28 19.17 10.55
CA VAL A 179 -8.50 19.10 12.00
C VAL A 179 -7.72 17.92 12.54
N THR A 180 -6.78 18.18 13.46
CA THR A 180 -6.05 17.13 14.17
C THR A 180 -6.64 16.96 15.56
N ASP A 181 -7.40 15.90 15.78
CA ASP A 181 -8.03 15.60 17.07
C ASP A 181 -8.53 14.15 17.16
N HIS A 182 -9.05 13.76 18.32
CA HIS A 182 -9.73 12.50 18.56
C HIS A 182 -11.24 12.69 18.48
N ILE A 183 -11.92 11.72 17.89
CA ILE A 183 -13.38 11.63 17.90
C ILE A 183 -13.79 11.14 19.28
N ASP A 184 -14.72 11.84 19.92
CA ASP A 184 -15.38 11.41 21.15
C ASP A 184 -16.63 10.60 20.79
N HIS A 185 -17.60 11.25 20.12
CA HIS A 185 -18.81 10.62 19.61
C HIS A 185 -19.35 11.37 18.38
N PHE A 186 -20.30 10.76 17.70
CA PHE A 186 -21.14 11.38 16.68
C PHE A 186 -22.40 11.88 17.37
N ASP A 187 -22.88 13.04 16.94
CA ASP A 187 -24.22 13.51 17.27
C ASP A 187 -25.08 13.55 16.00
N ARG A 188 -26.29 14.10 16.11
CA ARG A 188 -27.25 14.13 15.00
C ARG A 188 -26.75 14.92 13.79
N ASP A 189 -25.89 15.90 13.99
CA ASP A 189 -25.52 16.93 13.02
C ASP A 189 -24.03 16.89 12.63
N GLY A 190 -23.23 16.02 13.24
CA GLY A 190 -21.81 15.88 12.94
C GLY A 190 -21.02 15.07 13.96
N ILE A 191 -19.78 15.49 14.18
CA ILE A 191 -18.80 14.78 15.00
C ILE A 191 -18.33 15.68 16.13
N VAL A 192 -18.46 15.20 17.37
CA VAL A 192 -17.91 15.86 18.56
C VAL A 192 -16.51 15.31 18.83
N LEU A 193 -15.55 16.22 18.96
CA LEU A 193 -14.15 15.90 19.23
C LEU A 193 -13.86 15.91 20.72
N ALA A 194 -12.82 15.22 21.15
CA ALA A 194 -12.38 15.16 22.54
C ALA A 194 -11.98 16.54 23.11
N SER A 195 -11.64 17.50 22.25
CA SER A 195 -11.42 18.91 22.63
C SER A 195 -12.71 19.67 22.98
N GLY A 196 -13.88 19.08 22.74
CA GLY A 196 -15.20 19.72 22.85
C GLY A 196 -15.63 20.47 21.59
N ARG A 197 -14.78 20.56 20.56
CA ARG A 197 -15.16 21.13 19.27
C ARG A 197 -16.11 20.18 18.52
N ARG A 198 -17.19 20.73 17.96
CA ARG A 198 -18.06 20.03 17.01
C ARG A 198 -17.64 20.33 15.57
N VAL A 199 -17.66 19.31 14.72
CA VAL A 199 -17.45 19.40 13.28
C VAL A 199 -18.73 18.96 12.58
N ASP A 200 -19.49 19.92 12.06
CA ASP A 200 -20.74 19.66 11.37
C ASP A 200 -20.50 18.91 10.06
N ALA A 201 -21.36 17.93 9.79
CA ALA A 201 -21.26 17.09 8.60
C ALA A 201 -22.65 16.76 8.06
N ASP A 202 -22.80 16.78 6.74
CA ASP A 202 -23.96 16.18 6.07
C ASP A 202 -23.57 14.81 5.47
N VAL A 203 -22.28 14.61 5.19
CA VAL A 203 -21.68 13.35 4.76
C VAL A 203 -20.38 13.11 5.52
N VAL A 204 -20.21 11.89 6.04
CA VAL A 204 -18.96 11.43 6.68
C VAL A 204 -18.36 10.30 5.86
N VAL A 205 -17.10 10.46 5.45
CA VAL A 205 -16.33 9.45 4.74
C VAL A 205 -15.30 8.81 5.67
N THR A 206 -15.45 7.52 5.93
CA THR A 206 -14.56 6.72 6.79
C THR A 206 -13.35 6.22 5.99
N ALA A 207 -12.41 7.11 5.65
CA ALA A 207 -11.15 6.75 5.00
C ALA A 207 -10.13 6.10 5.98
N THR A 208 -10.60 5.11 6.74
CA THR A 208 -9.95 4.55 7.94
C THR A 208 -9.01 3.37 7.67
N GLY A 209 -8.86 2.98 6.40
CA GLY A 209 -7.86 2.01 5.94
C GLY A 209 -8.47 0.75 5.35
N LEU A 210 -7.64 -0.30 5.26
CA LEU A 210 -7.96 -1.58 4.64
C LEU A 210 -7.58 -2.72 5.59
N GLN A 211 -8.23 -3.86 5.45
CA GLN A 211 -7.77 -5.10 6.10
C GLN A 211 -6.74 -5.79 5.20
N LEU A 212 -5.78 -6.49 5.81
CA LEU A 212 -4.81 -7.31 5.07
C LEU A 212 -5.38 -8.70 4.85
N GLN A 213 -5.20 -9.23 3.64
CA GLN A 213 -5.71 -10.54 3.25
C GLN A 213 -4.71 -11.23 2.32
N ALA A 214 -4.22 -12.41 2.71
CA ALA A 214 -3.39 -13.21 1.82
C ALA A 214 -4.21 -13.90 0.75
N LEU A 215 -3.62 -14.04 -0.44
CA LEU A 215 -4.16 -14.83 -1.57
C LEU A 215 -5.58 -14.44 -2.02
N GLY A 216 -6.06 -13.24 -1.66
CA GLY A 216 -7.44 -12.81 -1.94
C GLY A 216 -8.51 -13.67 -1.27
N GLY A 217 -8.22 -14.23 -0.09
CA GLY A 217 -9.19 -15.01 0.70
C GLY A 217 -9.41 -16.43 0.21
N VAL A 218 -8.77 -16.85 -0.88
CA VAL A 218 -8.89 -18.21 -1.42
C VAL A 218 -8.28 -19.21 -0.44
N ALA A 219 -9.07 -20.20 -0.01
CA ALA A 219 -8.58 -21.33 0.75
C ALA A 219 -7.71 -22.24 -0.14
N VAL A 220 -6.47 -22.48 0.29
CA VAL A 220 -5.52 -23.35 -0.41
C VAL A 220 -5.26 -24.59 0.44
N SER A 221 -5.15 -25.74 -0.21
CA SER A 221 -4.74 -27.00 0.42
C SER A 221 -3.72 -27.74 -0.43
N VAL A 222 -2.80 -28.45 0.21
CA VAL A 222 -1.85 -29.37 -0.43
C VAL A 222 -2.08 -30.74 0.19
N ASP A 223 -2.34 -31.76 -0.64
CA ASP A 223 -2.61 -33.14 -0.21
C ASP A 223 -3.71 -33.28 0.86
N GLY A 224 -4.71 -32.40 0.82
CA GLY A 224 -5.83 -32.37 1.77
C GLY A 224 -5.58 -31.54 3.02
N GLU A 225 -4.35 -31.09 3.27
CA GLU A 225 -4.01 -30.21 4.39
C GLU A 225 -4.15 -28.74 4.01
N LYS A 226 -4.83 -27.97 4.85
CA LYS A 226 -5.02 -26.53 4.65
C LYS A 226 -3.68 -25.81 4.77
N VAL A 227 -3.39 -24.91 3.82
CA VAL A 227 -2.25 -24.00 3.88
C VAL A 227 -2.66 -22.74 4.61
N ALA A 228 -2.02 -22.49 5.76
CA ALA A 228 -2.08 -21.21 6.46
C ALA A 228 -0.95 -20.29 5.95
N PRO A 229 -1.24 -19.20 5.22
CA PRO A 229 -0.18 -18.37 4.63
C PRO A 229 0.79 -17.80 5.66
N ASN A 230 0.31 -17.44 6.84
CA ASN A 230 1.08 -16.89 7.96
C ASN A 230 2.02 -17.89 8.66
N GLU A 231 1.93 -19.17 8.32
CA GLU A 231 2.86 -20.21 8.79
C GLU A 231 3.93 -20.55 7.75
N ARG A 232 3.86 -19.95 6.56
CA ARG A 232 4.77 -20.22 5.44
C ARG A 232 5.69 -19.04 5.19
N PHE A 233 6.93 -19.32 4.81
CA PHE A 233 7.84 -18.28 4.35
C PHE A 233 7.57 -17.86 2.89
N ILE A 234 7.68 -16.56 2.63
CA ILE A 234 7.66 -16.02 1.26
C ILE A 234 9.02 -16.25 0.58
N TYR A 235 9.02 -16.91 -0.57
CA TYR A 235 10.19 -17.14 -1.39
C TYR A 235 10.24 -16.15 -2.55
N ARG A 236 11.34 -15.39 -2.66
CA ARG A 236 11.58 -14.40 -3.73
C ARG A 236 10.42 -13.43 -3.97
N ARG A 237 9.62 -13.11 -2.94
CA ARG A 237 8.40 -12.28 -2.97
C ARG A 237 7.17 -12.90 -3.63
N HIS A 238 7.29 -14.01 -4.34
CA HIS A 238 6.21 -14.46 -5.21
C HIS A 238 5.87 -15.94 -5.14
N MET A 239 6.54 -16.74 -4.33
CA MET A 239 6.12 -18.11 -4.04
C MET A 239 5.98 -18.29 -2.53
N LEU A 240 5.21 -19.29 -2.10
CA LEU A 240 5.08 -19.69 -0.71
C LEU A 240 5.83 -21.00 -0.50
N GLU A 241 6.50 -21.10 0.64
CA GLU A 241 7.11 -22.34 1.14
C GLU A 241 6.15 -23.51 1.06
N ASP A 242 6.62 -24.62 0.47
CA ASP A 242 5.91 -25.90 0.37
C ASP A 242 4.52 -25.84 -0.30
N VAL A 243 4.28 -24.82 -1.13
CA VAL A 243 3.07 -24.72 -1.96
C VAL A 243 3.42 -24.95 -3.45
N PRO A 244 3.13 -26.13 -4.01
CA PRO A 244 3.42 -26.46 -5.40
C PRO A 244 2.69 -25.57 -6.40
N ASN A 245 3.42 -25.13 -7.43
CA ASN A 245 2.87 -24.43 -8.59
C ASN A 245 2.03 -23.19 -8.25
N ALA A 246 2.24 -22.58 -7.09
CA ALA A 246 1.56 -21.38 -6.65
C ALA A 246 2.52 -20.18 -6.66
N ALA A 247 2.03 -19.08 -7.22
CA ALA A 247 2.72 -17.80 -7.13
C ALA A 247 1.76 -16.68 -6.72
N TRP A 248 2.24 -15.71 -5.94
CA TRP A 248 1.45 -14.57 -5.48
C TRP A 248 2.12 -13.25 -5.83
N SER A 249 1.38 -12.36 -6.47
CA SER A 249 1.88 -11.04 -6.87
C SER A 249 1.88 -10.08 -5.69
N LEU A 250 3.02 -9.97 -5.02
CA LEU A 250 3.26 -8.96 -3.99
C LEU A 250 4.01 -7.76 -4.56
N GLY A 251 3.46 -6.56 -4.32
CA GLY A 251 4.09 -5.30 -4.67
C GLY A 251 5.09 -4.80 -3.60
N TYR A 252 5.53 -3.56 -3.79
CA TYR A 252 6.39 -2.85 -2.85
C TYR A 252 5.58 -1.92 -1.95
N THR A 253 5.98 -1.85 -0.68
CA THR A 253 5.43 -0.86 0.26
C THR A 253 5.98 0.54 0.03
N ASN A 254 7.21 0.65 -0.49
CA ASN A 254 7.96 1.90 -0.69
C ASN A 254 8.24 2.27 -2.15
N ALA A 255 7.70 1.51 -3.10
CA ALA A 255 7.83 1.78 -4.53
C ALA A 255 6.51 1.45 -5.24
N SER A 256 6.47 1.68 -6.56
CA SER A 256 5.30 1.33 -7.36
C SER A 256 5.01 -0.17 -7.28
N TRP A 257 3.74 -0.51 -7.10
CA TRP A 257 3.24 -1.89 -7.11
C TRP A 257 3.62 -2.64 -8.37
N THR A 258 3.49 -1.97 -9.52
CA THR A 258 3.69 -2.56 -10.86
C THR A 258 5.10 -3.09 -11.07
N LEU A 259 6.09 -2.58 -10.34
CA LEU A 259 7.47 -3.08 -10.39
C LEU A 259 7.57 -4.50 -9.82
N GLY A 260 6.87 -4.78 -8.71
CA GLY A 260 6.84 -6.10 -8.07
C GLY A 260 6.01 -7.10 -8.89
N ALA A 261 4.89 -6.63 -9.46
CA ALA A 261 4.06 -7.43 -10.36
C ALA A 261 4.83 -7.87 -11.63
N ASP A 262 5.56 -6.96 -12.27
CA ASP A 262 6.38 -7.28 -13.45
C ASP A 262 7.52 -8.27 -13.13
N LEU A 263 8.19 -8.12 -11.98
CA LEU A 263 9.19 -9.09 -11.53
C LEU A 263 8.57 -10.47 -11.27
N THR A 264 7.40 -10.51 -10.62
CA THR A 264 6.66 -11.75 -10.37
C THR A 264 6.31 -12.44 -11.69
N ALA A 265 5.72 -11.70 -12.64
CA ALA A 265 5.31 -12.25 -13.93
C ALA A 265 6.50 -12.85 -14.71
N ARG A 266 7.64 -12.15 -14.75
CA ARG A 266 8.86 -12.65 -15.41
C ARG A 266 9.42 -13.89 -14.71
N SER A 267 9.45 -13.88 -13.38
CA SER A 267 9.93 -15.02 -12.59
C SER A 267 9.11 -16.27 -12.86
N VAL A 268 7.78 -16.13 -12.83
CA VAL A 268 6.84 -17.23 -13.09
C VAL A 268 6.98 -17.71 -14.53
N ALA A 269 7.06 -16.81 -15.52
CA ALA A 269 7.26 -17.20 -16.92
C ALA A 269 8.57 -17.97 -17.14
N ASN A 270 9.66 -17.52 -16.53
CA ASN A 270 10.96 -18.19 -16.59
C ASN A 270 10.93 -19.57 -15.93
N LEU A 271 10.29 -19.69 -14.75
CA LEU A 271 10.11 -20.95 -14.05
C LEU A 271 9.29 -21.94 -14.89
N LEU A 272 8.18 -21.49 -15.47
CA LEU A 272 7.35 -22.32 -16.35
C LEU A 272 8.11 -22.78 -17.60
N ALA A 273 8.89 -21.90 -18.22
CA ALA A 273 9.71 -22.26 -19.38
C ALA A 273 10.79 -23.30 -19.00
N TYR A 274 11.43 -23.15 -17.84
CA TYR A 274 12.39 -24.10 -17.30
C TYR A 274 11.77 -25.46 -16.98
N MET A 275 10.60 -25.47 -16.35
CA MET A 275 9.87 -26.70 -16.05
C MET A 275 9.48 -27.44 -17.32
N ARG A 276 8.97 -26.72 -18.34
CA ARG A 276 8.61 -27.30 -19.64
C ARG A 276 9.81 -27.90 -20.37
N SER A 277 10.96 -27.22 -20.38
CA SER A 277 12.15 -27.71 -21.09
C SER A 277 12.77 -28.96 -20.45
N ARG A 278 12.50 -29.23 -19.16
CA ARG A 278 13.00 -30.39 -18.42
C ARG A 278 11.94 -31.44 -18.09
N GLY A 279 10.70 -31.20 -18.52
CA GLY A 279 9.56 -32.08 -18.26
C GLY A 279 9.18 -32.20 -16.78
N TYR A 280 9.34 -31.14 -15.99
CA TYR A 280 8.81 -31.08 -14.62
C TYR A 280 7.34 -30.68 -14.64
N THR A 281 6.54 -31.25 -13.75
CA THR A 281 5.11 -30.92 -13.63
C THR A 281 4.81 -30.10 -12.37
N TYR A 282 5.69 -30.12 -11.38
CA TYR A 282 5.59 -29.25 -10.22
C TYR A 282 6.93 -28.69 -9.78
N ALA A 283 6.87 -27.50 -9.18
CA ALA A 283 7.96 -26.90 -8.44
C ALA A 283 7.42 -26.17 -7.20
N TYR A 284 8.17 -26.22 -6.11
CA TYR A 284 7.92 -25.43 -4.91
C TYR A 284 9.23 -25.09 -4.19
N PRO A 285 9.29 -23.97 -3.48
CA PRO A 285 10.42 -23.65 -2.63
C PRO A 285 10.30 -24.42 -1.31
N HIS A 286 11.40 -25.04 -0.88
CA HIS A 286 11.49 -25.76 0.38
C HIS A 286 12.66 -25.22 1.19
N LEU A 287 12.42 -24.83 2.44
CA LEU A 287 13.43 -24.24 3.32
C LEU A 287 14.42 -25.29 3.85
N GLY A 288 13.97 -26.54 4.00
CA GLY A 288 14.72 -27.60 4.68
C GLY A 288 14.80 -27.39 6.19
N ASP A 289 15.65 -28.16 6.87
CA ASP A 289 15.79 -28.15 8.34
C ASP A 289 16.54 -26.93 8.89
N ALA A 290 16.93 -25.98 8.02
CA ALA A 290 17.71 -24.83 8.43
C ALA A 290 16.84 -23.81 9.17
N HIS A 291 17.15 -23.57 10.46
CA HIS A 291 16.49 -22.51 11.22
C HIS A 291 16.58 -21.17 10.49
N MET A 292 15.43 -20.55 10.21
CA MET A 292 15.31 -19.23 9.58
C MET A 292 14.74 -18.23 10.58
N PRO A 293 15.55 -17.26 11.06
CA PRO A 293 15.01 -16.17 11.87
C PRO A 293 14.03 -15.33 11.06
N GLU A 294 12.92 -14.99 11.71
CA GLU A 294 11.80 -14.26 11.13
C GLU A 294 11.97 -12.74 11.29
N GLN A 295 11.35 -12.00 10.37
CA GLN A 295 11.16 -10.57 10.45
C GLN A 295 9.80 -10.18 9.85
N PRO A 296 9.27 -8.99 10.16
CA PRO A 296 8.02 -8.54 9.57
C PRO A 296 8.07 -8.51 8.03
N ALA A 297 7.01 -9.02 7.38
CA ALA A 297 6.90 -8.99 5.92
C ALA A 297 6.87 -7.56 5.38
N PHE A 298 6.15 -6.66 6.06
CA PHE A 298 6.11 -5.23 5.75
C PHE A 298 6.82 -4.43 6.82
N ASN A 299 7.81 -3.64 6.41
CA ASN A 299 8.55 -2.76 7.31
C ASN A 299 7.87 -1.39 7.40
N LEU A 300 6.63 -1.38 7.90
CA LEU A 300 5.82 -0.18 8.13
C LEU A 300 5.16 -0.24 9.52
N GLN A 301 5.24 0.86 10.25
CA GLN A 301 4.60 1.07 11.56
C GLN A 301 3.18 1.65 11.40
N ALA A 302 2.48 1.28 10.33
CA ALA A 302 1.13 1.75 10.05
C ALA A 302 0.11 0.85 10.75
N GLY A 303 -0.93 1.44 11.35
CA GLY A 303 -1.89 0.69 12.16
C GLY A 303 -2.55 -0.50 11.44
N TYR A 304 -2.88 -0.37 10.15
CA TYR A 304 -3.46 -1.48 9.38
C TYR A 304 -2.48 -2.65 9.16
N VAL A 305 -1.18 -2.35 9.05
CA VAL A 305 -0.14 -3.38 8.91
C VAL A 305 0.04 -4.12 10.22
N LEU A 306 0.08 -3.39 11.34
CA LEU A 306 0.27 -3.97 12.67
C LEU A 306 -0.93 -4.84 13.07
N ARG A 307 -2.16 -4.44 12.73
CA ARG A 307 -3.37 -5.24 13.01
C ARG A 307 -3.48 -6.49 12.14
N GLY A 308 -3.00 -6.44 10.90
CA GLY A 308 -3.14 -7.53 9.93
C GLY A 308 -1.86 -8.33 9.70
N ALA A 309 -0.87 -8.24 10.59
CA ALA A 309 0.41 -8.91 10.42
C ALA A 309 0.25 -10.44 10.33
N ASP A 310 -0.68 -11.00 11.10
CA ASP A 310 -0.98 -12.44 11.13
C ASP A 310 -1.74 -12.94 9.90
N ALA A 311 -2.17 -12.05 8.99
CA ALA A 311 -2.79 -12.43 7.73
C ALA A 311 -1.77 -12.69 6.62
N LEU A 312 -0.51 -12.28 6.80
CA LEU A 312 0.54 -12.31 5.77
C LEU A 312 1.57 -13.42 6.06
N PRO A 313 2.25 -13.95 5.02
CA PRO A 313 3.31 -14.92 5.19
C PRO A 313 4.54 -14.33 5.89
N ARG A 314 5.31 -15.22 6.48
CA ARG A 314 6.56 -14.89 7.17
C ARG A 314 7.62 -14.43 6.18
N SER A 315 8.45 -13.49 6.60
CA SER A 315 9.65 -13.08 5.87
C SER A 315 10.87 -13.52 6.65
N GLY A 316 11.78 -14.23 5.99
CA GLY A 316 13.05 -14.62 6.59
C GLY A 316 14.04 -13.46 6.61
N THR A 317 15.09 -13.60 7.40
CA THR A 317 16.22 -12.63 7.46
C THR A 317 17.26 -12.82 6.36
N ARG A 318 17.20 -13.94 5.62
CA ARG A 318 18.19 -14.29 4.58
C ARG A 318 17.52 -14.55 3.24
N ARG A 319 18.22 -14.18 2.16
CA ARG A 319 17.80 -14.52 0.79
C ARG A 319 17.91 -16.03 0.57
N PRO A 320 17.04 -16.64 -0.25
CA PRO A 320 15.94 -16.06 -1.04
C PRO A 320 14.60 -15.87 -0.30
N TRP A 321 14.55 -16.19 1.00
CA TRP A 321 13.36 -16.17 1.87
C TRP A 321 13.04 -14.80 2.49
N MET A 322 13.90 -13.82 2.24
CA MET A 322 13.73 -12.45 2.70
C MET A 322 12.90 -11.61 1.72
N LEU A 323 11.77 -11.10 2.18
CA LEU A 323 10.99 -10.09 1.45
C LEU A 323 11.68 -8.73 1.55
N THR A 324 12.41 -8.36 0.49
CA THR A 324 13.01 -7.02 0.43
C THR A 324 11.98 -5.98 -0.04
N HIS A 325 12.07 -4.75 0.43
CA HIS A 325 11.33 -3.63 -0.17
C HIS A 325 12.29 -2.75 -0.98
N SER A 326 13.11 -3.36 -1.83
CA SER A 326 14.10 -2.64 -2.64
C SER A 326 14.14 -3.18 -4.07
N TYR A 327 13.43 -2.48 -4.96
CA TYR A 327 13.35 -2.85 -6.37
C TYR A 327 14.72 -3.05 -7.02
N VAL A 328 15.66 -2.14 -6.79
CA VAL A 328 17.02 -2.23 -7.35
C VAL A 328 17.71 -3.52 -6.90
N ARG A 329 17.65 -3.83 -5.61
CA ARG A 329 18.28 -5.04 -5.05
C ARG A 329 17.62 -6.32 -5.56
N ASP A 330 16.31 -6.31 -5.80
CA ASP A 330 15.61 -7.47 -6.31
C ASP A 330 15.94 -7.74 -7.77
N VAL A 331 15.94 -6.71 -8.62
CA VAL A 331 16.33 -6.83 -10.04
C VAL A 331 17.73 -7.42 -10.18
N LEU A 332 18.69 -6.94 -9.38
CA LEU A 332 20.07 -7.45 -9.40
C LEU A 332 20.16 -8.92 -8.96
N SER A 333 19.37 -9.31 -7.95
CA SER A 333 19.30 -10.70 -7.48
C SER A 333 18.46 -11.63 -8.35
N HIS A 334 17.70 -11.09 -9.30
CA HIS A 334 16.80 -11.87 -10.15
C HIS A 334 17.53 -12.61 -11.28
N ARG A 335 18.85 -12.39 -11.45
CA ARG A 335 19.64 -13.09 -12.47
C ARG A 335 19.80 -14.56 -12.07
N LEU A 336 19.35 -15.43 -12.97
CA LEU A 336 19.40 -16.89 -12.87
C LEU A 336 20.86 -17.35 -12.83
N GLY A 337 21.38 -17.57 -11.62
CA GLY A 337 22.68 -18.21 -11.38
C GLY A 337 22.72 -18.92 -10.02
N ASP A 338 22.14 -18.32 -8.99
CA ASP A 338 22.16 -18.86 -7.60
C ASP A 338 20.86 -19.57 -7.17
N SER A 339 19.95 -19.89 -8.12
CA SER A 339 18.51 -20.01 -7.82
C SER A 339 17.95 -21.39 -7.51
N ASP A 340 18.66 -22.48 -7.85
CA ASP A 340 18.05 -23.81 -7.87
C ASP A 340 18.14 -24.56 -6.53
N ARG A 341 18.95 -24.11 -5.56
CA ARG A 341 19.22 -24.93 -4.36
C ARG A 341 18.01 -25.15 -3.44
N SER A 342 17.05 -24.24 -3.43
CA SER A 342 15.87 -24.33 -2.56
C SER A 342 14.59 -24.65 -3.33
N LEU A 343 14.64 -24.78 -4.66
CA LEU A 343 13.48 -25.20 -5.44
C LEU A 343 13.50 -26.71 -5.61
N VAL A 344 12.46 -27.36 -5.11
CA VAL A 344 12.22 -28.79 -5.36
C VAL A 344 11.44 -28.89 -6.67
N PHE A 345 11.94 -29.72 -7.58
CA PHE A 345 11.28 -30.03 -8.84
C PHE A 345 10.88 -31.49 -8.85
N GLY A 346 9.73 -31.79 -9.43
CA GLY A 346 9.34 -33.17 -9.62
C GLY A 346 8.34 -33.37 -10.75
N ARG A 347 8.00 -34.64 -10.92
CA ARG A 347 7.03 -35.12 -11.88
C ARG A 347 5.97 -35.84 -11.10
N ALA A 348 4.76 -35.30 -11.14
CA ALA A 348 3.59 -36.04 -10.72
C ALA A 348 3.53 -37.28 -11.61
N GLY A 349 3.59 -38.46 -11.02
CA GLY A 349 3.22 -39.67 -11.76
C GLY A 349 1.79 -39.47 -12.28
N THR A 350 1.50 -39.92 -13.49
CA THR A 350 0.12 -40.20 -13.88
C THR A 350 -0.40 -41.16 -12.83
N SER A 351 -1.21 -40.67 -11.89
CA SER A 351 -1.90 -41.54 -10.96
C SER A 351 -2.71 -42.51 -11.80
N GLN A 352 -2.37 -43.79 -11.71
CA GLN A 352 -3.30 -44.84 -12.07
C GLN A 352 -4.61 -44.51 -11.35
N SER A 353 -5.68 -44.49 -12.13
CA SER A 353 -7.06 -44.42 -11.65
C SER A 353 -7.17 -45.14 -10.31
N ARG A 354 -7.53 -44.41 -9.25
CA ARG A 354 -8.06 -45.05 -8.04
C ARG A 354 -9.30 -45.82 -8.50
N SER A 355 -9.14 -47.13 -8.68
CA SER A 355 -10.22 -48.05 -8.95
C SER A 355 -11.00 -48.24 -7.65
N ALA A 356 -12.29 -47.88 -7.71
CA ALA A 356 -13.42 -48.27 -6.89
C ALA A 356 -13.25 -48.27 -5.36
#